data_AF-A0AAE1MNZ6-F1
#
_entry.id   AF-A0AAE1MNZ6-F1
#
_cell.length_a   1.000
_cell.length_b   1.000
_cell.length_c   1.000
_cell.angle_alpha   90.00
_cell.angle_beta   90.00
_cell.angle_gamma   90.00
#
_symmetry.space_group_name_H-M   'P 1'
#
loop_
_entity.id
_entity.type
_entity.pdbx_description
1 polymer ?
#
loop_
_entity_poly.entity_id
_entity_poly.type
_entity_poly.pdbx_seq_one_letter_code
_entity_poly.pdbx_strand_id
1 'polypeptide(L)'
;MVFMDWRDSHLDGNLELKERNSRIPTFLYAMPFSSTRIFLEETSLVARPGLQMADIQERMVARLKHLGIRVKSIEEDEHCVIPMGGPLPVLPQRVVGIGGTAGMVHPSTGYMVARTLATAPVVANTIVQCLGSARGLSGPELSAQVWRDLWPIQRRRQREFFCFGMDILLKLDLPGTRRFFDAFFDLEPRYWHGFLSSRLFLPELIFFGLSLFSHASNTSRVEIMAKGTLPLVNMINNLVKDKE
;
A
#
# COMPACT_ATOMS: atom_id res chain seq x y z
N MET A 1 10.71 17.31 -3.54
CA MET A 1 9.70 16.47 -2.86
C MET A 1 10.40 15.64 -1.81
N VAL A 2 9.84 15.53 -0.61
CA VAL A 2 10.28 14.57 0.40
C VAL A 2 9.33 13.39 0.38
N PHE A 3 9.89 12.20 0.20
CA PHE A 3 9.15 10.95 0.16
C PHE A 3 9.44 10.15 1.44
N MET A 4 8.40 9.92 2.24
CA MET A 4 8.44 9.11 3.48
C MET A 4 9.51 9.53 4.51
N ASP A 5 9.40 10.73 5.09
CA ASP A 5 10.30 11.14 6.18
C ASP A 5 9.94 10.48 7.52
N TRP A 6 10.64 9.40 7.83
CA TRP A 6 10.50 8.62 9.06
C TRP A 6 11.24 9.19 10.27
N ARG A 7 11.92 10.35 10.17
CA ARG A 7 12.68 10.91 11.32
C ARG A 7 11.74 11.35 12.45
N ASP A 8 12.14 11.11 13.70
CA ASP A 8 11.35 11.32 14.91
C ASP A 8 12.00 12.26 15.93
N SER A 9 13.11 12.92 15.59
CA SER A 9 13.81 13.87 16.48
C SER A 9 12.93 15.03 16.96
N HIS A 10 11.89 15.36 16.19
CA HIS A 10 10.88 16.35 16.58
C HIS A 10 10.06 15.93 17.80
N LEU A 11 10.16 14.67 18.24
CA LEU A 11 9.47 14.12 19.39
C LEU A 11 10.36 14.01 20.64
N ASP A 12 11.65 14.38 20.58
CA ASP A 12 12.60 14.21 21.69
C ASP A 12 12.16 14.94 22.98
N GLY A 13 11.40 16.02 22.86
CA GLY A 13 10.83 16.78 23.98
C GLY A 13 9.51 16.24 24.54
N ASN A 14 8.93 15.19 23.94
CA ASN A 14 7.68 14.57 24.39
C ASN A 14 7.83 13.04 24.35
N LEU A 15 8.27 12.48 25.48
CA LEU A 15 8.59 11.05 25.62
C LEU A 15 7.38 10.15 25.36
N GLU A 16 6.17 10.56 25.76
CA GLU A 16 4.95 9.80 25.53
C GLU A 16 4.61 9.71 24.03
N LEU A 17 4.66 10.84 23.32
CA LEU A 17 4.42 10.88 21.89
C LEU A 17 5.51 10.10 21.12
N LYS A 18 6.77 10.17 21.59
CA LYS A 18 7.88 9.41 21.04
C LYS A 18 7.71 7.91 21.23
N GLU A 19 7.23 7.47 22.40
CA GLU A 19 6.95 6.06 22.66
C GLU A 19 5.82 5.53 21.78
N ARG A 20 4.72 6.29 21.64
CA ARG A 20 3.62 5.97 20.70
C ARG A 20 4.14 5.82 19.27
N ASN A 21 4.94 6.78 18.80
CA ASN A 21 5.51 6.77 17.45
C ASN A 21 6.53 5.63 17.24
N SER A 22 7.27 5.24 18.27
CA SER A 22 8.19 4.10 18.20
C SER A 22 7.44 2.79 17.90
N ARG A 23 6.27 2.60 18.52
CA ARG A 23 5.45 1.38 18.35
C ARG A 23 4.69 1.35 17.02
N ILE A 24 4.04 2.44 16.65
CA ILE A 24 3.30 2.57 15.38
C ILE A 24 3.72 3.90 14.73
N PRO A 25 4.72 3.87 13.84
CA PRO A 25 5.33 5.09 13.32
C PRO A 25 4.46 5.79 12.27
N THR A 26 4.55 7.11 12.24
CA THR A 26 4.11 7.94 11.12
C THR A 26 5.32 8.48 10.36
N PHE A 27 5.07 8.97 9.16
CA PHE A 27 6.04 9.67 8.34
C PHE A 27 5.39 10.84 7.63
N LEU A 28 6.21 11.75 7.10
CA LEU A 28 5.75 12.92 6.35
C LEU A 28 6.00 12.78 4.85
N TYR A 29 5.00 13.10 4.03
CA TYR A 29 5.19 13.56 2.65
C TYR A 29 5.23 15.09 2.59
N ALA A 30 6.15 15.63 1.79
CA ALA A 30 6.23 17.07 1.57
C ALA A 30 6.42 17.41 0.08
N MET A 31 5.45 18.14 -0.47
CA MET A 31 5.40 18.51 -1.89
C MET A 31 5.31 20.04 -2.02
N PRO A 32 6.44 20.75 -2.22
CA PRO A 32 6.41 22.19 -2.44
C PRO A 32 5.79 22.51 -3.80
N PHE A 33 4.80 23.39 -3.82
CA PHE A 33 4.23 23.97 -5.05
C PHE A 33 4.96 25.25 -5.46
N SER A 34 5.48 25.99 -4.48
CA SER A 34 6.28 27.21 -4.67
C SER A 34 7.16 27.46 -3.45
N SER A 35 7.87 28.59 -3.40
CA SER A 35 8.65 29.00 -2.22
C SER A 35 7.80 29.25 -0.97
N THR A 36 6.50 29.48 -1.13
CA THR A 36 5.59 29.84 -0.01
C THR A 36 4.36 28.93 0.09
N ARG A 37 4.22 27.94 -0.78
CA ARG A 37 3.10 26.97 -0.76
C ARG A 37 3.63 25.55 -0.79
N ILE A 38 3.15 24.73 0.14
CA ILE A 38 3.60 23.35 0.31
C ILE A 38 2.43 22.49 0.78
N PHE A 39 2.31 21.31 0.18
CA PHE A 39 1.48 20.24 0.70
C PHE A 39 2.28 19.40 1.69
N LEU A 40 1.68 19.11 2.84
CA LEU A 40 2.25 18.33 3.92
C LEU A 40 1.23 17.29 4.37
N GLU A 41 1.63 16.03 4.39
CA GLU A 41 0.80 14.93 4.84
C GLU A 41 1.60 14.09 5.83
N GLU A 42 1.24 14.13 7.11
CA GLU A 42 1.71 13.16 8.09
C GLU A 42 0.75 11.97 8.05
N THR A 43 1.27 10.76 7.92
CA THR A 43 0.44 9.55 7.77
C THR A 43 1.14 8.32 8.32
N SER A 44 0.37 7.26 8.58
CA SER A 44 0.89 5.94 8.91
C SER A 44 0.91 5.05 7.67
N LEU A 45 1.91 4.18 7.51
CA LEU A 45 1.98 3.29 6.35
C LEU A 45 0.88 2.22 6.37
N VAL A 46 0.82 1.46 7.47
CA VAL A 46 -0.21 0.46 7.71
C VAL A 46 -0.36 0.27 9.22
N ALA A 47 -1.61 0.15 9.68
CA ALA A 47 -1.92 -0.10 11.07
C ALA A 47 -3.23 -0.89 11.22
N ARG A 48 -3.32 -1.70 12.27
CA ARG A 48 -4.53 -2.46 12.63
C ARG A 48 -4.67 -2.52 14.15
N PRO A 49 -5.61 -1.77 14.77
CA PRO A 49 -6.51 -0.77 14.17
C PRO A 49 -5.75 0.44 13.60
N GLY A 50 -6.41 1.24 12.75
CA GLY A 50 -5.84 2.49 12.24
C GLY A 50 -5.58 3.50 13.37
N LEU A 51 -4.61 4.40 13.19
CA LEU A 51 -4.34 5.47 14.17
C LEU A 51 -5.51 6.46 14.21
N GLN A 52 -5.70 7.06 15.37
CA GLN A 52 -6.62 8.17 15.52
C GLN A 52 -6.05 9.42 14.84
N MET A 53 -6.91 10.17 14.14
CA MET A 53 -6.47 11.36 13.41
C MET A 53 -5.83 12.41 14.34
N ALA A 54 -6.32 12.51 15.57
CA ALA A 54 -5.74 13.39 16.60
C ALA A 54 -4.28 13.03 16.94
N ASP A 55 -3.90 11.75 16.95
CA ASP A 55 -2.53 11.32 17.21
C ASP A 55 -1.61 11.70 16.04
N ILE A 56 -2.08 11.50 14.80
CA ILE A 56 -1.34 11.92 13.59
C ILE A 56 -1.16 13.44 13.58
N GLN A 57 -2.22 14.19 13.86
CA GLN A 57 -2.19 15.65 13.91
C GLN A 57 -1.23 16.16 15.01
N GLU A 58 -1.22 15.54 16.19
CA GLU A 58 -0.30 15.89 17.28
C GLU A 58 1.17 15.76 16.83
N ARG A 59 1.51 14.66 16.13
CA ARG A 59 2.85 14.42 15.58
C ARG A 59 3.20 15.44 14.49
N MET A 60 2.28 15.74 13.60
CA MET A 60 2.47 16.76 12.56
C MET A 60 2.74 18.14 13.19
N VAL A 61 1.97 18.56 14.18
CA VAL A 61 2.17 19.84 14.89
C VAL A 61 3.54 19.89 15.57
N ALA A 62 3.95 18.81 16.25
CA ALA A 62 5.28 18.71 16.85
C ALA A 62 6.38 18.85 15.79
N ARG A 63 6.22 18.19 14.63
CA ARG A 63 7.16 18.29 13.50
C ARG A 63 7.25 19.71 12.94
N LEU A 64 6.12 20.35 12.66
CA LEU A 64 6.08 21.72 12.13
C LEU A 64 6.77 22.70 13.09
N LYS A 65 6.48 22.59 14.39
CA LYS A 65 7.11 23.41 15.43
C LYS A 65 8.63 23.18 15.47
N HIS A 66 9.08 21.92 15.44
CA HIS A 66 10.49 21.57 15.44
C HIS A 66 11.24 22.13 14.22
N LEU A 67 10.60 22.13 13.05
CA LEU A 67 11.16 22.67 11.81
C LEU A 67 11.05 24.21 11.71
N GLY A 68 10.46 24.88 12.69
CA GLY A 68 10.23 26.33 12.66
C GLY A 68 9.24 26.78 11.59
N ILE A 69 8.40 25.87 11.08
CA ILE A 69 7.41 26.17 10.04
C ILE A 69 6.25 26.93 10.68
N ARG A 70 6.05 28.18 10.25
CA ARG A 70 4.91 29.01 10.66
C ARG A 70 3.84 28.97 9.57
N VAL A 71 2.77 28.21 9.83
CA VAL A 71 1.60 28.15 8.96
C VAL A 71 0.88 29.50 9.00
N LYS A 72 0.79 30.19 7.86
CA LYS A 72 0.10 31.49 7.74
C LYS A 72 -1.39 31.31 7.45
N SER A 73 -1.70 30.33 6.62
CA SER A 73 -3.05 29.96 6.19
C SER A 73 -3.04 28.51 5.74
N ILE A 74 -4.18 27.83 5.90
CA ILE A 74 -4.43 26.49 5.36
C ILE A 74 -5.39 26.68 4.19
N GLU A 75 -4.98 26.29 2.99
CA GLU A 75 -5.84 26.39 1.80
C GLU A 75 -6.83 25.21 1.75
N GLU A 76 -6.35 24.00 2.07
CA GLU A 76 -7.14 22.77 2.10
C GLU A 76 -6.66 21.90 3.28
N ASP A 77 -7.61 21.21 3.90
CA ASP A 77 -7.40 20.23 4.98
C ASP A 77 -8.18 18.96 4.65
N GLU A 78 -7.51 17.81 4.61
CA GLU A 78 -8.09 16.53 4.21
C GLU A 78 -7.78 15.45 5.24
N HIS A 79 -8.82 14.72 5.63
CA HIS A 79 -8.71 13.51 6.42
C HIS A 79 -9.00 12.29 5.55
N CYS A 80 -8.01 11.43 5.37
CA CYS A 80 -8.12 10.26 4.51
C CYS A 80 -7.91 8.96 5.31
N VAL A 81 -8.71 7.94 4.97
CA VAL A 81 -8.52 6.57 5.43
C VAL A 81 -8.48 5.68 4.20
N ILE A 82 -7.37 4.96 4.03
CA ILE A 82 -7.18 4.03 2.91
C ILE A 82 -7.37 2.59 3.41
N PRO A 83 -8.39 1.86 2.93
CA PRO A 83 -8.54 0.44 3.24
C PRO A 83 -7.43 -0.39 2.58
N MET A 84 -6.34 -0.61 3.29
CA MET A 84 -5.14 -1.31 2.81
C MET A 84 -5.46 -2.74 2.37
N GLY A 85 -5.64 -2.94 1.05
CA GLY A 85 -5.91 -4.23 0.44
C GLY A 85 -7.38 -4.68 0.45
N GLY A 86 -8.17 -4.32 1.46
CA GLY A 86 -9.60 -4.66 1.60
C GLY A 86 -9.92 -6.16 1.44
N PRO A 87 -11.19 -6.60 1.57
CA PRO A 87 -11.58 -7.89 1.01
C PRO A 87 -11.61 -7.82 -0.52
N LEU A 88 -11.32 -8.93 -1.21
CA LEU A 88 -11.70 -9.04 -2.62
C LEU A 88 -13.24 -8.99 -2.74
N PRO A 89 -13.78 -8.45 -3.85
CA PRO A 89 -15.21 -8.53 -4.12
C PRO A 89 -15.66 -10.00 -4.11
N VAL A 90 -16.89 -10.26 -3.63
CA VAL A 90 -17.50 -11.59 -3.77
C VAL A 90 -17.79 -11.82 -5.26
N LEU A 91 -17.26 -12.91 -5.81
CA LEU A 91 -17.38 -13.26 -7.22
C LEU A 91 -18.13 -14.59 -7.39
N PRO A 92 -19.08 -14.70 -8.34
CA PRO A 92 -19.59 -13.64 -9.22
C PRO A 92 -20.57 -12.70 -8.51
N GLN A 93 -20.67 -11.45 -8.97
CA GLN A 93 -21.72 -10.51 -8.56
C GLN A 93 -22.18 -9.64 -9.74
N ARG A 94 -23.41 -9.12 -9.65
CA ARG A 94 -24.05 -8.33 -10.72
C ARG A 94 -23.45 -6.93 -10.87
N VAL A 95 -23.11 -6.28 -9.76
CA VAL A 95 -22.57 -4.92 -9.77
C VAL A 95 -21.08 -4.98 -10.09
N VAL A 96 -20.64 -4.19 -11.06
CA VAL A 96 -19.22 -4.03 -11.40
C VAL A 96 -18.64 -2.88 -10.58
N GLY A 97 -17.46 -3.08 -10.00
CA GLY A 97 -16.68 -2.04 -9.34
C GLY A 97 -15.39 -1.74 -10.11
N ILE A 98 -14.77 -0.61 -9.79
CA ILE A 98 -13.43 -0.24 -10.28
C ILE A 98 -12.67 0.51 -9.18
N GLY A 99 -11.34 0.36 -9.14
CA GLY A 99 -10.51 0.99 -8.11
C GLY A 99 -10.75 0.42 -6.72
N GLY A 100 -10.94 1.27 -5.72
CA GLY A 100 -11.12 0.84 -4.33
C GLY A 100 -12.29 -0.13 -4.12
N THR A 101 -13.42 0.10 -4.80
CA THR A 101 -14.61 -0.77 -4.71
C THR A 101 -14.41 -2.14 -5.36
N ALA A 102 -13.39 -2.28 -6.21
CA ALA A 102 -12.97 -3.54 -6.79
C ALA A 102 -11.82 -4.21 -6.03
N GLY A 103 -11.40 -3.69 -4.86
CA GLY A 103 -10.29 -4.25 -4.08
C GLY A 103 -8.91 -3.98 -4.68
N MET A 104 -8.76 -2.96 -5.52
CA MET A 104 -7.51 -2.70 -6.27
C MET A 104 -6.43 -1.97 -5.45
N VAL A 105 -6.77 -1.47 -4.26
CA VAL A 105 -5.82 -0.80 -3.35
C VAL A 105 -4.66 -1.75 -3.04
N HIS A 106 -3.42 -1.29 -3.25
CA HIS A 106 -2.23 -2.08 -2.96
C HIS A 106 -2.12 -2.34 -1.44
N PRO A 107 -2.17 -3.61 -0.98
CA PRO A 107 -2.18 -3.91 0.46
C PRO A 107 -1.03 -3.31 1.27
N SER A 108 0.18 -3.24 0.70
CA SER A 108 1.37 -2.74 1.42
C SER A 108 1.62 -1.24 1.31
N THR A 109 0.97 -0.52 0.39
CA THR A 109 1.34 0.89 0.06
C THR A 109 0.14 1.83 -0.03
N GLY A 110 -1.08 1.31 -0.17
CA GLY A 110 -2.28 2.11 -0.37
C GLY A 110 -2.44 2.64 -1.80
N TYR A 111 -1.47 2.42 -2.69
CA TYR A 111 -1.53 2.94 -4.06
C TYR A 111 -2.61 2.23 -4.88
N MET A 112 -3.44 3.03 -5.56
CA MET A 112 -4.50 2.50 -6.41
C MET A 112 -4.65 3.22 -7.75
N VAL A 113 -4.27 4.50 -7.85
CA VAL A 113 -4.62 5.35 -9.00
C VAL A 113 -4.07 4.80 -10.30
N ALA A 114 -2.76 4.55 -10.36
CA ALA A 114 -2.12 4.00 -11.57
C ALA A 114 -2.71 2.66 -12.00
N ARG A 115 -2.98 1.76 -11.02
CA ARG A 115 -3.60 0.47 -11.27
C ARG A 115 -5.04 0.60 -11.80
N THR A 116 -5.81 1.51 -11.22
CA THR A 116 -7.20 1.79 -11.63
C THR A 116 -7.23 2.29 -13.07
N LEU A 117 -6.38 3.25 -13.41
CA LEU A 117 -6.25 3.78 -14.77
C LEU A 117 -5.81 2.70 -15.76
N ALA A 118 -4.83 1.87 -15.40
CA ALA A 118 -4.38 0.75 -16.26
C ALA A 118 -5.47 -0.31 -16.50
N THR A 119 -6.45 -0.40 -15.61
CA THR A 119 -7.52 -1.40 -15.68
C THR A 119 -8.78 -0.88 -16.37
N ALA A 120 -8.97 0.44 -16.44
CA ALA A 120 -10.14 1.03 -17.10
C ALA A 120 -10.33 0.55 -18.56
N PRO A 121 -9.29 0.43 -19.42
CA PRO A 121 -9.45 -0.12 -20.76
C PRO A 121 -9.92 -1.57 -20.79
N VAL A 122 -9.53 -2.39 -19.81
CA VAL A 122 -9.94 -3.79 -19.70
C VAL A 122 -11.46 -3.85 -19.52
N VAL A 123 -11.98 -3.10 -18.54
CA VAL A 123 -13.43 -3.01 -18.28
C VAL A 123 -14.19 -2.51 -19.51
N ALA A 124 -13.70 -1.43 -20.13
CA ALA A 124 -14.34 -0.83 -21.30
C ALA A 124 -14.40 -1.82 -22.48
N ASN A 125 -13.30 -2.53 -22.76
CA ASN A 125 -13.23 -3.51 -23.83
C ASN A 125 -14.19 -4.68 -23.60
N THR A 126 -14.26 -5.20 -22.38
CA THR A 126 -15.21 -6.27 -22.03
C THR A 126 -16.65 -5.82 -22.25
N ILE A 127 -17.02 -4.60 -21.83
CA ILE A 127 -18.36 -4.05 -22.07
C ILE A 127 -18.67 -3.94 -23.57
N VAL A 128 -17.75 -3.37 -24.35
CA VAL A 128 -17.90 -3.22 -25.81
C VAL A 128 -18.07 -4.58 -26.50
N GLN A 129 -17.27 -5.59 -26.14
CA GLN A 129 -17.36 -6.93 -26.69
C GLN A 129 -18.71 -7.60 -26.37
N CYS A 130 -19.19 -7.43 -25.13
CA CYS A 130 -20.48 -7.99 -24.72
C CYS A 130 -21.65 -7.37 -25.51
N LEU A 131 -21.65 -6.04 -25.65
CA LEU A 131 -22.69 -5.29 -26.37
C LEU A 131 -22.64 -5.51 -27.90
N GLY A 132 -21.44 -5.69 -28.46
CA GLY A 132 -21.24 -5.90 -29.91
C GLY A 132 -21.46 -7.34 -30.38
N SER A 133 -21.59 -8.30 -29.46
CA SER A 133 -21.83 -9.70 -29.82
C SER A 133 -23.28 -9.91 -30.31
N ALA A 134 -23.47 -10.57 -31.45
CA ALA A 134 -24.80 -10.82 -32.05
C ALA A 134 -25.76 -11.63 -31.16
N ARG A 135 -25.25 -12.27 -30.10
CA ARG A 135 -26.04 -12.98 -29.10
C ARG A 135 -26.36 -12.15 -27.85
N GLY A 136 -25.75 -10.97 -27.67
CA GLY A 136 -25.94 -10.09 -26.51
C GLY A 136 -25.77 -10.84 -25.18
N LEU A 137 -24.60 -10.79 -24.56
CA LEU A 137 -24.42 -11.39 -23.23
C LEU A 137 -25.44 -10.79 -22.25
N SER A 138 -26.06 -11.66 -21.44
CA SER A 138 -26.94 -11.20 -20.37
C SER A 138 -26.14 -10.38 -19.36
N GLY A 139 -26.81 -9.44 -18.68
CA GLY A 139 -26.15 -8.58 -17.67
C GLY A 139 -25.29 -9.36 -16.64
N PRO A 140 -25.74 -10.51 -16.12
CA PRO A 140 -24.92 -11.35 -15.23
C PRO A 140 -23.68 -11.95 -15.89
N GLU A 141 -23.74 -12.34 -17.16
CA GLU A 141 -22.58 -12.88 -17.89
C GLU A 141 -21.55 -11.78 -18.17
N LEU A 142 -22.02 -10.57 -18.52
CA LEU A 142 -21.17 -9.40 -18.67
C LEU A 142 -20.45 -9.07 -17.36
N SER A 143 -21.18 -8.99 -16.24
CA SER A 143 -20.56 -8.64 -14.96
C SER A 143 -19.58 -9.71 -14.50
N ALA A 144 -19.91 -11.00 -14.66
CA ALA A 144 -19.00 -12.09 -14.38
C ALA A 144 -17.73 -12.04 -15.25
N GLN A 145 -17.87 -11.71 -16.54
CA GLN A 145 -16.72 -11.55 -17.44
C GLN A 145 -15.81 -10.40 -17.00
N VAL A 146 -16.39 -9.22 -16.69
CA VAL A 146 -15.60 -8.08 -16.18
C VAL A 146 -14.85 -8.48 -14.91
N TRP A 147 -15.49 -9.13 -13.96
CA TRP A 147 -14.81 -9.56 -12.73
C TRP A 147 -13.68 -10.56 -12.97
N ARG A 148 -13.84 -11.50 -13.91
CA ARG A 148 -12.77 -12.42 -14.32
C ARG A 148 -11.58 -11.69 -14.93
N ASP A 149 -11.84 -10.68 -15.76
CA ASP A 149 -10.80 -9.88 -16.42
C ASP A 149 -10.08 -8.93 -15.43
N LEU A 150 -10.80 -8.47 -14.40
CA LEU A 150 -10.25 -7.64 -13.31
C LEU A 150 -9.38 -8.43 -12.33
N TRP A 151 -9.80 -9.65 -11.99
CA TRP A 151 -9.14 -10.51 -11.01
C TRP A 151 -8.77 -11.89 -11.56
N PRO A 152 -7.99 -11.95 -12.67
CA PRO A 152 -7.46 -13.21 -13.13
C PRO A 152 -6.54 -13.81 -12.07
N ILE A 153 -6.33 -15.12 -12.11
CA ILE A 153 -5.58 -15.85 -11.10
C ILE A 153 -4.20 -15.23 -10.82
N GLN A 154 -3.51 -14.72 -11.84
CA GLN A 154 -2.21 -14.08 -11.69
C GLN A 154 -2.29 -12.81 -10.83
N ARG A 155 -3.38 -12.03 -10.93
CA ARG A 155 -3.60 -10.82 -10.12
C ARG A 155 -4.02 -11.14 -8.70
N ARG A 156 -4.80 -12.20 -8.48
CA ARG A 156 -5.11 -12.69 -7.13
C ARG A 156 -3.84 -13.17 -6.42
N ARG A 157 -3.02 -13.98 -7.08
CA ARG A 157 -1.73 -14.45 -6.55
C ARG A 157 -0.74 -13.30 -6.30
N GLN A 158 -0.68 -12.33 -7.20
CA GLN A 158 0.10 -11.10 -6.99
C GLN A 158 -0.34 -10.37 -5.72
N ARG A 159 -1.66 -10.23 -5.52
CA ARG A 159 -2.24 -9.58 -4.35
C ARG A 159 -1.90 -10.33 -3.05
N GLU A 160 -1.91 -11.66 -3.05
CA GLU A 160 -1.53 -12.45 -1.87
C GLU A 160 -0.11 -12.14 -1.39
N PHE A 161 0.82 -11.90 -2.32
CA PHE A 161 2.17 -11.48 -1.97
C PHE A 161 2.19 -10.06 -1.36
N PHE A 162 1.38 -9.14 -1.85
CA PHE A 162 1.25 -7.81 -1.25
C PHE A 162 0.61 -7.87 0.15
N CYS A 163 -0.37 -8.75 0.36
CA CYS A 163 -0.93 -9.02 1.69
C CYS A 163 0.12 -9.58 2.64
N PHE A 164 0.97 -10.50 2.17
CA PHE A 164 2.12 -10.97 2.93
C PHE A 164 3.07 -9.83 3.32
N GLY A 165 3.43 -8.95 2.38
CA GLY A 165 4.26 -7.78 2.67
C GLY A 165 3.60 -6.84 3.69
N MET A 166 2.30 -6.60 3.58
CA MET A 166 1.52 -5.81 4.53
C MET A 166 1.55 -6.42 5.95
N ASP A 167 1.40 -7.74 6.07
CA ASP A 167 1.41 -8.45 7.35
C ASP A 167 2.79 -8.40 8.06
N ILE A 168 3.88 -8.28 7.29
CA ILE A 168 5.21 -8.01 7.85
C ILE A 168 5.29 -6.57 8.34
N LEU A 169 4.90 -5.60 7.51
CA LEU A 169 4.95 -4.17 7.83
C LEU A 169 4.15 -3.82 9.09
N LEU A 170 2.98 -4.46 9.28
CA LEU A 170 2.14 -4.33 10.48
C LEU A 170 2.86 -4.69 11.79
N LYS A 171 3.96 -5.43 11.73
CA LYS A 171 4.70 -5.91 12.90
C LYS A 171 5.99 -5.13 13.14
N LEU A 172 6.36 -4.20 12.26
CA LEU A 172 7.61 -3.43 12.40
C LEU A 172 7.39 -2.21 13.30
N ASP A 173 8.34 -1.98 14.21
CA ASP A 173 8.46 -0.73 14.95
C ASP A 173 9.19 0.32 14.09
N LEU A 174 9.40 1.53 14.62
CA LEU A 174 10.10 2.58 13.89
C LEU A 174 11.52 2.18 13.44
N PRO A 175 12.41 1.61 14.29
CA PRO A 175 13.71 1.12 13.84
C PRO A 175 13.63 0.05 12.76
N GLY A 176 12.74 -0.93 12.91
CA GLY A 176 12.52 -1.99 11.92
C GLY A 176 12.02 -1.44 10.59
N THR A 177 11.10 -0.48 10.64
CA THR A 177 10.56 0.21 9.46
C THR A 177 11.66 0.97 8.71
N ARG A 178 12.51 1.72 9.42
CA ARG A 178 13.65 2.42 8.80
C ARG A 178 14.60 1.44 8.09
N ARG A 179 15.04 0.39 8.79
CA ARG A 179 15.93 -0.62 8.18
C ARG A 179 15.28 -1.33 6.99
N PHE A 180 13.97 -1.58 7.04
CA PHE A 180 13.23 -2.17 5.93
C PHE A 180 13.26 -1.26 4.71
N PHE A 181 12.95 0.03 4.87
CA PHE A 181 12.94 0.97 3.76
C PHE A 181 14.34 1.29 3.23
N ASP A 182 15.36 1.32 4.09
CA ASP A 182 16.75 1.42 3.66
C ASP A 182 17.09 0.27 2.69
N ALA A 183 16.78 -0.98 3.06
CA ALA A 183 17.01 -2.13 2.20
C ALA A 183 16.11 -2.13 0.94
N PHE A 184 14.86 -1.66 1.05
CA PHE A 184 13.90 -1.62 -0.06
C PHE A 184 14.30 -0.62 -1.14
N PHE A 185 14.77 0.57 -0.75
CA PHE A 185 15.19 1.60 -1.71
C PHE A 185 16.62 1.40 -2.24
N ASP A 186 17.43 0.56 -1.59
CA ASP A 186 18.75 0.12 -2.10
C ASP A 186 18.64 -0.91 -3.23
N LEU A 187 17.45 -1.50 -3.44
CA LEU A 187 17.21 -2.43 -4.54
C LEU A 187 17.32 -1.74 -5.91
N GLU A 188 17.61 -2.55 -6.94
CA GLU A 188 17.58 -2.09 -8.33
C GLU A 188 16.24 -1.42 -8.66
N PRO A 189 16.23 -0.25 -9.33
CA PRO A 189 15.01 0.53 -9.54
C PRO A 189 13.82 -0.25 -10.10
N ARG A 190 14.05 -1.23 -10.99
CA ARG A 190 12.96 -2.06 -11.55
C ARG A 190 12.13 -2.78 -10.49
N TYR A 191 12.74 -3.16 -9.37
CA TYR A 191 12.09 -3.93 -8.32
C TYR A 191 11.14 -3.07 -7.51
N TRP A 192 11.64 -2.00 -6.89
CA TRP A 192 10.79 -1.15 -6.07
C TRP A 192 9.79 -0.37 -6.95
N HIS A 193 10.17 0.11 -8.14
CA HIS A 193 9.20 0.70 -9.08
C HIS A 193 8.11 -0.30 -9.45
N GLY A 194 8.49 -1.54 -9.77
CA GLY A 194 7.55 -2.58 -10.17
C GLY A 194 6.60 -2.98 -9.05
N PHE A 195 7.11 -3.09 -7.82
CA PHE A 195 6.31 -3.37 -6.62
C PHE A 195 5.29 -2.26 -6.38
N LEU A 196 5.74 -1.00 -6.27
CA LEU A 196 4.87 0.16 -6.00
C LEU A 196 3.79 0.36 -7.09
N SER A 197 4.07 -0.03 -8.33
CA SER A 197 3.14 0.11 -9.46
C SER A 197 2.33 -1.16 -9.79
N SER A 198 2.42 -2.21 -8.96
CA SER A 198 1.75 -3.50 -9.21
C SER A 198 2.07 -4.12 -10.59
N ARG A 199 3.32 -3.95 -11.06
CA ARG A 199 3.81 -4.50 -12.33
C ARG A 199 4.56 -5.83 -12.17
N LEU A 200 5.08 -6.15 -10.98
CA LEU A 200 5.73 -7.44 -10.72
C LEU A 200 4.69 -8.54 -10.46
N PHE A 201 4.80 -9.68 -11.14
CA PHE A 201 3.96 -10.86 -10.87
C PHE A 201 4.70 -11.84 -9.96
N LEU A 202 4.05 -12.96 -9.62
CA LEU A 202 4.52 -13.85 -8.56
C LEU A 202 5.99 -14.31 -8.72
N PRO A 203 6.48 -14.72 -9.91
CA PRO A 203 7.90 -15.06 -10.06
C PRO A 203 8.83 -13.88 -9.75
N GLU A 204 8.54 -12.70 -10.30
CA GLU A 204 9.34 -11.48 -10.07
C GLU A 204 9.23 -11.00 -8.62
N LEU A 205 8.09 -11.22 -7.97
CA LEU A 205 7.86 -10.91 -6.55
C LEU A 205 8.66 -11.83 -5.63
N ILE A 206 8.83 -13.10 -5.99
CA ILE A 206 9.73 -14.02 -5.27
C ILE A 206 11.17 -13.51 -5.39
N PHE A 207 11.63 -13.15 -6.59
CA PHE A 207 12.98 -12.59 -6.78
C PHE A 207 13.15 -11.25 -6.04
N PHE A 208 12.13 -10.39 -6.07
CA PHE A 208 12.09 -9.17 -5.27
C PHE A 208 12.24 -9.48 -3.78
N GLY A 209 11.49 -10.43 -3.23
CA GLY A 209 11.57 -10.81 -1.82
C GLY A 209 12.94 -11.38 -1.43
N LEU A 210 13.53 -12.21 -2.29
CA LEU A 210 14.90 -12.73 -2.10
C LEU A 210 15.94 -11.61 -2.16
N SER A 211 15.80 -10.68 -3.09
CA SER A 211 16.71 -9.54 -3.24
C SER A 211 16.59 -8.59 -2.04
N LEU A 212 15.38 -8.31 -1.57
CA LEU A 212 15.14 -7.54 -0.36
C LEU A 212 15.79 -8.22 0.85
N PHE A 213 15.62 -9.53 0.99
CA PHE A 213 16.24 -10.30 2.07
C PHE A 213 17.78 -10.28 1.99
N SER A 214 18.36 -10.33 0.79
CA SER A 214 19.81 -10.27 0.61
C SER A 214 20.40 -8.89 0.92
N HIS A 215 19.68 -7.79 0.67
CA HIS A 215 20.13 -6.43 1.00
C HIS A 215 19.82 -6.03 2.44
N ALA A 216 18.89 -6.71 3.10
CA ALA A 216 18.55 -6.47 4.50
C ALA A 216 19.74 -6.74 5.44
N SER A 217 19.88 -5.90 6.46
CA SER A 217 20.82 -6.13 7.57
C SER A 217 20.56 -7.47 8.27
N ASN A 218 21.56 -8.05 8.96
CA ASN A 218 21.37 -9.31 9.70
C ASN A 218 20.22 -9.23 10.72
N THR A 219 20.10 -8.10 11.42
CA THR A 219 18.99 -7.83 12.34
C THR A 219 17.65 -7.83 11.60
N SER A 220 17.57 -7.15 10.46
CA SER A 220 16.36 -7.13 9.63
C SER A 220 16.01 -8.51 9.07
N ARG A 221 16.99 -9.34 8.70
CA ARG A 221 16.75 -10.72 8.22
C ARG A 221 16.12 -11.57 9.31
N VAL A 222 16.67 -11.54 10.53
CA VAL A 222 16.11 -12.26 11.68
C VAL A 222 14.69 -11.77 11.98
N GLU A 223 14.48 -10.46 11.93
CA GLU A 223 13.17 -9.85 12.16
C GLU A 223 12.14 -10.25 11.07
N ILE A 224 12.52 -10.20 9.79
CA ILE A 224 11.70 -10.65 8.67
C ILE A 224 11.36 -12.14 8.81
N MET A 225 12.32 -13.00 9.17
CA MET A 225 12.04 -14.43 9.39
C MET A 225 11.08 -14.64 10.55
N ALA A 226 11.34 -14.01 11.71
CA ALA A 226 10.52 -14.15 12.91
C ALA A 226 9.09 -13.64 12.68
N LYS A 227 8.95 -12.46 12.06
CA LYS A 227 7.66 -11.80 11.84
C LYS A 227 6.93 -12.32 10.60
N GLY A 228 7.66 -12.82 9.61
CA GLY A 228 7.16 -13.24 8.30
C GLY A 228 6.84 -14.72 8.15
N THR A 229 7.30 -15.61 9.04
CA THR A 229 7.02 -17.06 8.91
C THR A 229 5.53 -17.39 8.85
N LEU A 230 4.72 -16.90 9.81
CA LEU A 230 3.28 -17.15 9.81
C LEU A 230 2.57 -16.48 8.60
N PRO A 231 2.82 -15.20 8.27
CA PRO A 231 2.33 -14.61 7.02
C PRO A 231 2.70 -15.38 5.75
N LEU A 232 3.91 -15.93 5.67
CA LEU A 232 4.38 -16.71 4.53
C LEU A 232 3.58 -18.01 4.39
N VAL A 233 3.35 -18.72 5.50
CA VAL A 233 2.51 -19.92 5.52
C VAL A 233 1.08 -19.60 5.09
N ASN A 234 0.51 -18.48 5.55
CA ASN A 234 -0.82 -18.04 5.13
C ASN A 234 -0.87 -17.75 3.63
N MET A 235 0.11 -17.02 3.09
CA MET A 235 0.21 -16.74 1.66
C MET A 235 0.28 -18.04 0.86
N ILE A 236 1.16 -18.98 1.24
CA ILE A 236 1.29 -20.28 0.55
C ILE A 236 -0.04 -21.05 0.58
N ASN A 237 -0.70 -21.11 1.74
CA ASN A 237 -2.01 -21.77 1.86
C ASN A 237 -3.06 -21.14 0.95
N ASN A 238 -3.09 -19.82 0.83
CA ASN A 238 -4.01 -19.11 -0.07
C ASN A 238 -3.68 -19.39 -1.54
N LEU A 239 -2.40 -19.37 -1.91
CA LEU A 239 -1.95 -19.70 -3.27
C LEU A 239 -2.32 -21.13 -3.68
N VAL A 240 -2.29 -22.09 -2.75
CA VAL A 240 -2.68 -23.49 -3.00
C VAL A 240 -4.20 -23.66 -3.12
N LYS A 241 -4.99 -22.87 -2.39
CA LYS A 241 -6.46 -22.86 -2.48
C LYS A 241 -6.96 -22.19 -3.76
N ASP A 242 -6.23 -21.20 -4.26
CA ASP A 242 -6.58 -20.44 -5.45
C ASP A 242 -6.20 -21.22 -6.73
N LYS A 243 -7.09 -22.14 -7.10
CA LYS A 243 -6.87 -23.12 -8.19
C LYS A 243 -7.37 -22.65 -9.56
N GLU A 244 -8.35 -21.75 -9.62
CA GLU A 244 -8.95 -21.23 -10.85
C GLU A 244 -9.36 -19.76 -10.69
#